data_AF-A0A3C0YE03-F1
#
_entry.id   AF-A0A3C0YE03-F1
#
_cell.length_a   1.000
_cell.length_b   1.000
_cell.length_c   1.000
_cell.angle_alpha   90.00
_cell.angle_beta   90.00
_cell.angle_gamma   90.00
#
_symmetry.space_group_name_H-M   'P 1'
#
loop_
_entity.id
_entity.type
_entity.pdbx_description
1 polymer ?
#
loop_
_entity_poly.entity_id
_entity_poly.type
_entity_poly.pdbx_seq_one_letter_code
_entity_poly.pdbx_strand_id
1 'polypeptide(L)'
;MKYRFISVALTAAVLLLGTNLSSAAETKADAPQQAASKATAGSKSAKSEIDAKRKAAAKIKLVDINSAKKEELKKLPGISDAEAAKIIAGRPYGSKAHLVTRNIIDSGVYENLKQLVIAKQPNKDAAKNAAIYTKKK
;
A
#
# COMPACT_ATOMS: atom_id res chain seq x y z
N MET A 1 -10.46 -33.74 14.88
CA MET A 1 -11.33 -34.25 13.79
C MET A 1 -12.66 -34.66 14.42
N LYS A 2 -13.85 -34.21 14.05
CA LYS A 2 -14.39 -33.52 12.88
C LYS A 2 -15.77 -33.00 13.32
N TYR A 3 -16.06 -31.71 13.18
CA TYR A 3 -17.44 -31.23 13.25
C TYR A 3 -18.09 -31.41 11.88
N ARG A 4 -19.25 -32.07 11.86
CA ARG A 4 -20.04 -32.43 10.68
C ARG A 4 -21.30 -31.55 10.65
N PHE A 5 -21.44 -30.74 9.61
CA PHE A 5 -22.70 -30.12 9.13
C PHE A 5 -22.48 -30.01 7.60
N ILE A 6 -22.88 -30.96 6.75
CA ILE A 6 -24.22 -31.37 6.26
C ILE A 6 -25.00 -30.25 5.55
N SER A 7 -25.17 -30.47 4.23
CA SER A 7 -26.18 -29.98 3.26
C SER A 7 -26.05 -28.56 2.71
N VAL A 8 -25.68 -28.35 1.42
CA VAL A 8 -26.39 -28.61 0.13
C VAL A 8 -27.44 -27.55 -0.20
N ALA A 9 -27.19 -26.80 -1.30
CA ALA A 9 -28.11 -26.24 -2.31
C ALA A 9 -27.36 -25.06 -3.00
N LEU A 10 -26.82 -25.17 -4.22
CA LEU A 10 -27.47 -25.22 -5.54
C LEU A 10 -28.54 -24.13 -5.77
N THR A 11 -28.09 -22.94 -6.19
CA THR A 11 -28.86 -21.92 -6.94
C THR A 11 -27.84 -20.95 -7.57
N ALA A 12 -27.93 -20.42 -8.77
CA ALA A 12 -28.69 -20.68 -9.98
C ALA A 12 -27.99 -19.79 -11.04
N ALA A 13 -27.82 -20.30 -12.25
CA ALA A 13 -27.35 -19.51 -13.38
C ALA A 13 -28.45 -18.54 -13.84
N VAL A 14 -28.13 -17.27 -14.04
CA VAL A 14 -28.89 -16.38 -14.93
C VAL A 14 -27.91 -15.62 -15.81
N LEU A 15 -27.83 -16.10 -17.04
CA LEU A 15 -27.27 -15.47 -18.22
C LEU A 15 -28.32 -14.48 -18.73
N LEU A 16 -28.03 -13.18 -18.80
CA LEU A 16 -28.84 -12.24 -19.58
C LEU A 16 -27.94 -11.37 -20.44
N LEU A 17 -27.86 -11.80 -21.70
CA LEU A 17 -27.48 -11.03 -22.88
C LEU A 17 -28.42 -9.83 -23.02
N GLY A 18 -27.85 -8.62 -23.02
CA GLY A 18 -28.51 -7.40 -23.46
C GLY A 18 -27.75 -6.81 -24.64
N THR A 19 -28.21 -7.12 -25.85
CA THR A 19 -27.72 -6.60 -27.12
C THR A 19 -28.10 -5.12 -27.26
N ASN A 20 -27.11 -4.23 -27.38
CA ASN A 20 -27.32 -2.87 -27.86
C ASN A 20 -27.32 -2.87 -29.40
N LEU A 21 -28.42 -2.40 -29.99
CA LEU A 21 -28.65 -2.28 -31.42
C LEU A 21 -29.07 -0.84 -31.74
N SER A 22 -28.16 -0.02 -32.28
CA SER A 22 -28.41 1.22 -33.07
C SER A 22 -27.08 1.94 -33.28
N SER A 23 -26.72 2.60 -34.39
CA SER A 23 -27.07 2.57 -35.81
C SER A 23 -25.99 3.44 -36.49
N ALA A 24 -25.49 2.97 -37.64
CA ALA A 24 -24.90 3.66 -38.79
C ALA A 24 -23.98 4.90 -38.64
N ALA A 25 -22.72 4.74 -39.06
CA ALA A 25 -22.00 5.60 -40.04
C ALA A 25 -20.67 4.87 -40.41
N GLU A 26 -20.63 4.13 -41.51
CA GLU A 26 -20.00 4.53 -42.80
C GLU A 26 -18.50 4.86 -42.64
N THR A 27 -17.54 4.03 -43.07
CA THR A 27 -17.01 4.07 -44.45
C THR A 27 -15.99 2.93 -44.71
N LYS A 28 -16.22 2.22 -45.83
CA LYS A 28 -15.28 1.84 -46.91
C LYS A 28 -14.03 0.95 -46.65
N ALA A 29 -14.06 -0.22 -47.33
CA ALA A 29 -13.00 -1.01 -48.01
C ALA A 29 -11.55 -0.48 -47.99
N ASP A 30 -10.48 -1.27 -47.90
CA ASP A 30 -10.12 -2.48 -48.66
C ASP A 30 -8.93 -3.20 -47.96
N ALA A 31 -8.74 -4.50 -48.20
CA ALA A 31 -7.61 -5.31 -47.72
C ALA A 31 -6.42 -5.25 -48.74
N PRO A 32 -5.39 -6.12 -48.70
CA PRO A 32 -4.51 -6.60 -47.64
C PRO A 32 -3.01 -6.41 -47.99
N GLN A 33 -2.09 -6.34 -47.01
CA GLN A 33 -0.76 -6.93 -47.25
C GLN A 33 -0.03 -7.37 -45.99
N GLN A 34 0.10 -8.70 -45.88
CA GLN A 34 1.11 -9.38 -45.09
C GLN A 34 2.48 -9.20 -45.75
N ALA A 35 3.49 -8.91 -44.94
CA ALA A 35 4.84 -9.41 -45.16
C ALA A 35 5.48 -9.74 -43.81
N ALA A 36 5.94 -10.97 -43.72
CA ALA A 36 6.42 -11.64 -42.53
C ALA A 36 7.72 -11.03 -41.97
N SER A 37 7.94 -11.20 -40.67
CA SER A 37 9.20 -11.70 -40.12
C SER A 37 9.02 -12.24 -38.71
N LYS A 38 9.51 -13.46 -38.55
CA LYS A 38 9.44 -14.36 -37.38
C LYS A 38 10.67 -14.12 -36.49
N ALA A 39 10.48 -14.42 -35.20
CA ALA A 39 11.47 -14.84 -34.20
C ALA A 39 12.21 -13.78 -33.33
N THR A 40 11.77 -13.75 -32.06
CA THR A 40 12.55 -14.13 -30.87
C THR A 40 13.41 -13.09 -30.13
N ALA A 41 13.15 -13.08 -28.80
CA ALA A 41 13.98 -12.68 -27.67
C ALA A 41 14.12 -11.18 -27.35
N GLY A 42 13.51 -10.77 -26.22
CA GLY A 42 13.81 -9.47 -25.61
C GLY A 42 12.85 -9.01 -24.52
N SER A 43 12.53 -9.86 -23.54
CA SER A 43 11.96 -9.39 -22.28
C SER A 43 13.02 -8.55 -21.54
N LYS A 44 12.84 -7.23 -21.50
CA LYS A 44 13.35 -6.39 -20.40
C LYS A 44 12.66 -5.04 -20.35
N SER A 45 11.59 -5.02 -19.56
CA SER A 45 11.31 -4.00 -18.56
C SER A 45 11.54 -2.53 -18.94
N ALA A 46 10.47 -1.91 -19.44
CA ALA A 46 10.17 -0.51 -19.22
C ALA A 46 10.09 -0.22 -17.71
N LYS A 47 11.23 0.05 -17.07
CA LYS A 47 11.31 0.46 -15.66
C LYS A 47 12.52 1.37 -15.47
N SER A 48 12.54 2.51 -16.13
CA SER A 48 13.59 3.48 -15.85
C SER A 48 13.20 4.96 -16.03
N GLU A 49 11.91 5.29 -15.96
CA GLU A 49 11.45 6.69 -16.04
C GLU A 49 10.60 7.16 -14.85
N ILE A 50 10.55 6.39 -13.76
CA ILE A 50 9.85 6.78 -12.51
C ILE A 50 10.82 7.08 -11.36
N ASP A 51 12.12 7.26 -11.63
CA ASP A 51 13.13 7.55 -10.59
C ASP A 51 13.72 8.96 -10.69
N ALA A 52 13.40 9.73 -11.75
CA ALA A 52 13.95 11.07 -11.96
C ALA A 52 13.10 12.23 -11.42
N LYS A 53 11.92 11.98 -10.83
CA LYS A 53 11.05 13.03 -10.24
C LYS A 53 10.90 12.93 -8.72
N ARG A 54 11.99 12.58 -8.01
CA ARG A 54 12.04 12.66 -6.53
C ARG A 54 13.20 13.49 -6.00
N LYS A 55 13.86 14.28 -6.84
CA LYS A 55 14.99 15.13 -6.43
C LYS A 55 14.68 16.60 -6.68
N ALA A 56 13.74 17.14 -5.88
CA ALA A 56 13.62 18.57 -5.50
C ALA A 56 12.20 18.93 -4.99
N ALA A 57 11.48 18.02 -4.33
CA ALA A 57 10.42 18.47 -3.43
C ALA A 57 11.11 19.07 -2.20
N ALA A 58 10.78 20.32 -1.84
CA ALA A 58 11.19 20.92 -0.58
C ALA A 58 11.10 19.86 0.52
N LYS A 59 12.19 19.66 1.29
CA LYS A 59 12.25 18.67 2.36
C LYS A 59 11.18 19.00 3.39
N ILE A 60 9.94 18.56 3.17
CA ILE A 60 8.98 18.35 4.24
C ILE A 60 9.72 17.39 5.17
N LYS A 61 10.12 17.89 6.34
CA LYS A 61 10.86 17.09 7.32
C LYS A 61 9.87 16.07 7.86
N LEU A 62 9.81 14.89 7.24
CA LEU A 62 9.01 13.79 7.78
C LEU A 62 9.58 13.42 9.15
N VAL A 63 8.70 13.30 10.13
CA VAL A 63 9.07 12.96 11.50
C VAL A 63 9.22 11.44 11.59
N ASP A 64 10.38 10.98 12.03
CA ASP A 64 10.63 9.55 12.23
C ASP A 64 10.13 9.09 13.60
N ILE A 65 9.11 8.25 13.64
CA ILE A 65 8.45 7.83 14.88
C ILE A 65 9.38 7.03 15.81
N ASN A 66 10.45 6.44 15.26
CA ASN A 66 11.42 5.64 16.01
C ASN A 66 12.54 6.48 16.64
N SER A 67 12.87 7.65 16.07
CA SER A 67 14.01 8.47 16.52
C SER A 67 13.63 9.89 16.96
N ALA A 68 12.44 10.37 16.61
CA ALA A 68 11.98 11.72 16.93
C ALA A 68 11.98 12.00 18.43
N LYS A 69 12.20 13.26 18.79
CA LYS A 69 12.04 13.73 20.17
C LYS A 69 10.58 13.98 20.49
N LYS A 70 10.24 14.04 21.79
CA LYS A 70 8.88 14.33 22.26
C LYS A 70 8.30 15.60 21.61
N GLU A 71 9.12 16.66 21.56
CA GLU A 71 8.75 17.94 20.95
C GLU A 71 8.42 17.83 19.46
N GLU A 72 9.10 16.97 18.72
CA GLU A 72 8.85 16.77 17.28
C GLU A 72 7.57 15.98 17.04
N LEU A 73 7.28 15.00 17.91
CA LEU A 73 6.02 14.25 17.86
C LEU A 73 4.82 15.15 18.16
N LYS A 74 4.95 16.09 19.11
CA LYS A 74 3.89 17.06 19.47
C LYS A 74 3.58 18.08 18.38
N LYS A 75 4.48 18.27 17.41
CA LYS A 75 4.22 19.13 16.24
C LYS A 75 3.29 18.45 15.22
N LEU A 76 3.03 17.15 15.38
CA LEU A 76 2.12 16.42 14.51
C LEU A 76 0.67 16.70 14.91
N PRO A 77 -0.24 16.83 13.93
CA PRO A 77 -1.65 17.06 14.21
C PRO A 77 -2.24 15.90 15.01
N GLY A 78 -2.95 16.22 16.10
CA GLY A 78 -3.62 15.24 16.96
C GLY A 78 -2.74 14.48 17.95
N ILE A 79 -1.45 14.83 18.08
CA ILE A 79 -0.55 14.22 19.08
C ILE A 79 -0.46 15.12 20.33
N SER A 80 -0.86 14.58 21.48
CA SER A 80 -0.67 15.21 22.80
C SER A 80 0.62 14.71 23.48
N ASP A 81 0.98 15.27 24.64
CA ASP A 81 2.15 14.82 25.42
C ASP A 81 2.04 13.35 25.83
N ALA A 82 0.81 12.91 26.17
CA ALA A 82 0.52 11.53 26.53
C ALA A 82 0.75 10.58 25.34
N GLU A 83 0.24 10.94 24.16
CA GLU A 83 0.42 10.13 22.94
C GLU A 83 1.90 10.11 22.52
N ALA A 84 2.60 11.24 22.60
CA ALA A 84 4.04 11.30 22.33
C ALA A 84 4.84 10.41 23.30
N ALA A 85 4.48 10.40 24.59
CA ALA A 85 5.11 9.53 25.58
C ALA A 85 4.86 8.04 25.28
N LYS A 86 3.63 7.67 24.91
CA LYS A 86 3.31 6.30 24.47
C LYS A 86 4.08 5.91 23.21
N ILE A 87 4.19 6.83 22.24
CA ILE A 87 4.97 6.60 21.02
C ILE A 87 6.42 6.28 21.40
N ILE A 88 7.04 7.08 22.28
CA ILE A 88 8.42 6.86 22.73
C ILE A 88 8.55 5.52 23.47
N ALA A 89 7.65 5.21 24.39
CA ALA A 89 7.66 3.97 25.18
C ALA A 89 7.41 2.71 24.33
N GLY A 90 6.69 2.83 23.22
CA GLY A 90 6.33 1.71 22.35
C GLY A 90 7.35 1.36 21.26
N ARG A 91 8.45 2.12 21.14
CA ARG A 91 9.53 1.88 20.16
C ARG A 91 10.19 0.50 20.39
N PRO A 92 10.67 -0.19 19.34
CA PRO A 92 10.68 0.19 17.92
C PRO A 92 9.41 -0.21 17.15
N TYR A 93 9.09 0.56 16.10
CA TYR A 93 7.99 0.34 15.16
C TYR A 93 8.50 -0.10 13.79
N GLY A 94 7.89 -1.16 13.23
CA GLY A 94 8.23 -1.66 11.90
C GLY A 94 7.57 -0.90 10.77
N SER A 95 6.42 -0.29 11.05
CA SER A 95 5.69 0.57 10.14
C SER A 95 4.91 1.61 10.95
N LYS A 96 4.52 2.71 10.30
CA LYS A 96 3.65 3.72 10.89
C LYS A 96 2.26 3.18 11.28
N ALA A 97 1.79 2.10 10.63
CA ALA A 97 0.54 1.44 10.99
C ALA A 97 0.57 0.82 12.41
N HIS A 98 1.77 0.52 12.95
CA HIS A 98 1.90 0.02 14.31
C HIS A 98 1.42 1.01 15.38
N LEU A 99 1.31 2.30 15.05
CA LEU A 99 0.73 3.28 15.97
C LEU A 99 -0.75 2.98 16.25
N VAL A 100 -1.50 2.51 15.25
CA VAL A 100 -2.91 2.14 15.42
C VAL A 100 -3.04 0.71 15.93
N THR A 101 -2.31 -0.25 15.35
CA THR A 101 -2.46 -1.67 15.73
C THR A 101 -2.01 -1.97 17.16
N ARG A 102 -1.13 -1.14 17.73
CA ARG A 102 -0.73 -1.21 19.14
C ARG A 102 -1.53 -0.26 20.04
N ASN A 103 -2.63 0.32 19.54
CA ASN A 103 -3.48 1.27 20.25
C ASN A 103 -2.70 2.43 20.89
N ILE A 104 -1.66 2.91 20.19
CA ILE A 104 -0.86 4.05 20.63
C ILE A 104 -1.57 5.35 20.32
N ILE A 105 -2.21 5.43 19.15
CA ILE A 105 -3.03 6.56 18.70
C ILE A 105 -4.33 6.04 18.07
N ASP A 106 -5.35 6.89 18.06
CA ASP A 106 -6.61 6.61 17.36
C ASP A 106 -6.44 6.59 15.82
N SER A 107 -7.30 5.82 15.15
CA SER A 107 -7.29 5.70 13.69
C SER A 107 -7.55 7.04 12.98
N GLY A 108 -8.44 7.89 13.51
CA GLY A 108 -8.72 9.20 12.92
C GLY A 108 -7.53 10.15 13.00
N VAL A 109 -6.77 10.10 14.10
CA VAL A 109 -5.51 10.86 14.24
C VAL A 109 -4.46 10.34 13.26
N TYR A 110 -4.34 9.02 13.13
CA TYR A 110 -3.38 8.40 12.22
C TYR A 110 -3.55 8.84 10.76
N GLU A 111 -4.77 9.00 10.28
CA GLU A 111 -5.03 9.38 8.88
C GLU A 111 -4.45 10.75 8.51
N ASN A 112 -4.48 11.71 9.44
CA ASN A 112 -3.87 13.04 9.27
C ASN A 112 -2.34 13.01 9.43
N LEU A 113 -1.84 12.05 10.21
CA LEU A 113 -0.44 11.94 10.58
C LEU A 113 0.37 11.08 9.59
N LYS A 114 -0.24 10.10 8.92
CA LYS A 114 0.45 9.08 8.10
C LYS A 114 1.27 9.65 6.94
N GLN A 115 0.96 10.85 6.47
CA GLN A 115 1.71 11.52 5.40
C GLN A 115 2.91 12.33 5.93
N LEU A 116 2.90 12.69 7.21
CA LEU A 116 3.92 13.50 7.87
C LEU A 116 4.97 12.66 8.59
N VAL A 117 4.74 11.34 8.72
CA VAL A 117 5.62 10.45 9.46
C VAL A 117 6.20 9.32 8.63
N ILE A 118 7.39 8.89 9.06
CA ILE A 118 8.04 7.66 8.61
C ILE A 118 8.39 6.78 9.82
N ALA A 119 8.58 5.49 9.58
CA ALA A 119 9.13 4.57 10.55
C ALA A 119 10.42 3.99 9.96
N LYS A 120 11.58 4.49 10.41
CA LYS A 120 12.86 3.93 9.97
C LYS A 120 13.16 2.68 10.76
N GLN A 121 13.34 1.56 10.07
CA GLN A 121 13.62 0.29 10.73
C GLN A 121 15.03 0.31 11.32
N PRO A 122 15.24 -0.32 12.49
CA PRO A 122 16.52 -0.29 13.18
C PRO A 122 17.61 -1.10 12.47
N ASN A 123 17.24 -2.20 11.78
CA ASN A 123 18.18 -3.02 11.03
C ASN A 123 17.88 -2.95 9.52
N LYS A 124 18.90 -3.19 8.69
CA LYS A 124 18.73 -3.36 7.24
C LYS A 124 18.12 -4.71 6.87
N ASP A 125 18.32 -5.72 7.73
CA ASP A 125 17.81 -7.08 7.52
C ASP A 125 16.34 -7.18 7.96
N ALA A 126 15.44 -7.46 7.01
CA ALA A 126 14.01 -7.59 7.29
C ALA A 126 13.69 -8.72 8.30
N ALA A 127 14.41 -9.84 8.24
CA ALA A 127 14.23 -10.97 9.16
C ALA A 127 14.53 -10.59 10.62
N LYS A 128 15.59 -9.81 10.85
CA LYS A 128 15.93 -9.31 12.19
C LYS A 128 14.86 -8.35 12.71
N ASN A 129 14.35 -7.47 11.85
CA ASN A 129 13.25 -6.57 12.22
C ASN A 129 11.96 -7.34 12.56
N ALA A 130 11.60 -8.36 11.79
CA ALA A 130 10.41 -9.17 12.05
C ALA A 130 10.47 -9.89 13.41
N ALA A 131 11.64 -10.39 13.80
CA ALA A 131 11.85 -10.99 15.12
C ALA A 131 11.61 -9.99 16.27
N ILE A 132 11.95 -8.71 16.09
CA ILE A 132 11.74 -7.68 17.12
C ILE A 132 10.24 -7.41 17.33
N TYR A 133 9.44 -7.41 16.27
CA TYR A 133 8.02 -7.05 16.36
C TYR A 133 7.11 -8.18 16.80
N THR A 134 7.50 -9.42 16.56
CA THR A 134 6.72 -10.63 16.92
C THR A 134 6.92 -11.06 18.37
N LYS A 135 8.03 -10.66 19.01
CA LYS A 135 8.38 -11.06 20.38
C LYS A 135 7.56 -10.36 21.48
N LYS A 136 6.76 -9.35 21.12
CA LYS A 136 5.96 -8.56 22.05
C LYS A 136 4.48 -8.99 21.94
N LYS A 137 4.15 -10.14 22.54
CA LYS A 137 2.78 -10.61 22.71
C LYS A 137 2.54 -10.88 24.19
#